data_AF-A0A662X485-F1
#
_entry.id   AF-A0A662X485-F1
#
_cell.length_a   1.000
_cell.length_b   1.000
_cell.length_c   1.000
_cell.angle_alpha   90.00
_cell.angle_beta   90.00
_cell.angle_gamma   90.00
#
_symmetry.space_group_name_H-M   'P 1'
#
loop_
_entity.id
_entity.type
_entity.pdbx_description
1 polymer ?
#
loop_
_entity_poly.entity_id
_entity_poly.type
_entity_poly.pdbx_seq_one_letter_code
_entity_poly.pdbx_strand_id
1 'polypeptide(L)'
;MAAGVIVNTPAADDVPTEGTRTYAIIVCVFASLGGIFFGYDQGVTSGVLVMDSFIYDYCVGWHNFTYEDCTRSTSDLPGEWTSFTVWYNMAYNLGCLVGAFLGGFIADRFGRRATIFSAGMLFCGGTCWVCFNKSQAHTLMYIARIIQGFGVGNSSFSLPLFGAEMAPKELRGMLSGFMQMTVVIGLFLANVVNI
;
A
#
# COMPACT_ATOMS: atom_id res chain seq x y z
N MET A 1 20.93 39.56 5.10
CA MET A 1 21.61 39.78 6.39
C MET A 1 20.83 39.07 7.48
N ALA A 2 21.27 37.87 7.85
CA ALA A 2 20.93 37.20 9.10
C ALA A 2 22.14 36.32 9.42
N ALA A 3 23.03 36.83 10.27
CA ALA A 3 24.28 36.19 10.64
C ALA A 3 23.98 35.12 11.70
N GLY A 4 24.18 33.85 11.35
CA GLY A 4 24.14 32.74 12.30
C GLY A 4 25.41 32.75 13.16
N VAL A 5 25.23 32.90 14.47
CA VAL A 5 26.30 32.74 15.46
C VAL A 5 26.68 31.27 15.53
N ILE A 6 27.92 30.95 15.18
CA ILE A 6 28.48 29.60 15.34
C ILE A 6 28.92 29.47 16.80
N VAL A 7 28.06 28.86 17.63
CA VAL A 7 28.44 28.46 18.99
C VAL A 7 29.28 27.19 18.88
N ASN A 8 30.58 27.33 19.11
CA ASN A 8 31.50 26.20 19.19
C ASN A 8 31.32 25.52 20.55
N THR A 9 30.35 24.59 20.64
CA THR A 9 30.25 23.69 21.79
C THR A 9 31.35 22.62 21.68
N PRO A 10 32.17 22.42 22.72
CA PRO A 10 33.12 21.31 22.74
C PRO A 10 32.36 20.00 22.55
N ALA A 11 32.89 19.14 21.68
CA ALA A 11 32.34 17.86 21.28
C ALA A 11 31.75 17.12 22.49
N ALA A 12 30.42 17.18 22.61
CA ALA A 12 29.69 16.35 23.54
C ALA A 12 29.82 14.94 22.99
N ASP A 13 30.71 14.18 23.64
CA ASP A 13 30.87 12.73 23.60
C ASP A 13 29.98 12.05 22.56
N ASP A 14 30.58 11.72 21.41
CA ASP A 14 30.13 10.65 20.53
C ASP A 14 30.17 9.34 21.33
N VAL A 15 29.24 9.16 22.29
CA VAL A 15 28.93 7.84 22.83
C VAL A 15 28.24 7.11 21.69
N PRO A 16 28.88 6.08 21.10
CA PRO A 16 28.25 5.32 20.04
C PRO A 16 27.16 4.49 20.69
N THR A 17 25.95 5.03 20.71
CA THR A 17 24.74 4.22 20.93
C THR A 17 24.35 3.53 19.62
N GLU A 18 25.34 3.17 18.80
CA GLU A 18 25.13 2.46 17.55
C GLU A 18 24.96 0.98 17.87
N GLY A 19 23.72 0.49 17.80
CA GLY A 19 23.54 -0.92 17.46
C GLY A 19 24.33 -1.22 16.18
N THR A 20 24.92 -2.41 16.10
CA THR A 20 25.79 -2.83 14.99
C THR A 20 25.26 -2.34 13.63
N ARG A 21 26.03 -1.58 12.87
CA ARG A 21 25.66 -1.06 11.53
C ARG A 21 25.03 -2.13 10.63
N THR A 22 25.57 -3.34 10.70
CA THR A 22 25.07 -4.54 10.02
C THR A 22 23.64 -4.90 10.43
N TYR A 23 23.31 -4.82 11.72
CA TYR A 23 21.96 -5.07 12.24
C TYR A 23 20.96 -4.06 11.69
N ALA A 24 21.30 -2.77 11.67
CA ALA A 24 20.45 -1.72 11.10
C ALA A 24 20.15 -1.95 9.61
N ILE A 25 21.17 -2.32 8.83
CA ILE A 25 21.03 -2.63 7.40
C ILE A 25 20.13 -3.86 7.20
N ILE A 26 20.34 -4.95 7.95
CA ILE A 26 19.52 -6.16 7.85
C ILE A 26 18.05 -5.86 8.15
N VAL A 27 17.78 -5.09 9.22
CA VAL A 27 16.41 -4.72 9.59
C VAL A 27 15.75 -3.85 8.52
N CYS A 28 16.48 -2.91 7.92
CA CYS A 28 15.95 -2.06 6.85
C CYS A 28 15.67 -2.86 5.57
N VAL A 29 16.56 -3.77 5.17
CA VAL A 29 16.34 -4.67 4.02
C VAL A 29 15.13 -5.56 4.26
N PHE A 30 15.00 -6.12 5.47
CA PHE A 30 13.84 -6.94 5.84
C PHE A 30 12.54 -6.12 5.82
N ALA A 31 12.56 -4.90 6.37
CA ALA A 31 11.40 -4.00 6.32
C ALA A 31 11.02 -3.61 4.88
N SER A 32 12.02 -3.49 3.99
CA SER A 32 11.81 -3.16 2.58
C SER A 32 10.97 -4.21 1.85
N LEU A 33 11.06 -5.49 2.25
CA LEU A 33 10.25 -6.58 1.65
C LEU A 33 8.74 -6.32 1.78
N GLY A 34 8.29 -5.60 2.81
CA GLY A 34 6.89 -5.15 2.91
C GLY A 34 6.44 -4.30 1.71
N GLY A 35 7.38 -3.59 1.08
CA GLY A 35 7.15 -2.81 -0.13
C GLY A 35 6.72 -3.66 -1.33
N ILE A 36 7.16 -4.92 -1.45
CA ILE A 36 6.73 -5.81 -2.54
C ILE A 36 5.21 -6.03 -2.46
N PHE A 37 4.68 -6.32 -1.28
CA PHE A 37 3.24 -6.57 -1.11
C PHE A 37 2.42 -5.32 -1.42
N PHE A 38 2.90 -4.15 -0.99
CA PHE A 38 2.27 -2.87 -1.31
C PHE A 38 2.24 -2.62 -2.83
N GLY A 39 3.37 -2.79 -3.52
CA GLY A 39 3.44 -2.64 -4.98
C GLY A 39 2.59 -3.66 -5.74
N TYR A 40 2.54 -4.89 -5.24
CA TYR A 40 1.77 -5.97 -5.83
C TYR A 40 0.26 -5.71 -5.77
N ASP A 41 -0.27 -5.28 -4.62
CA ASP A 41 -1.70 -4.94 -4.48
C ASP A 41 -2.13 -3.82 -5.42
N GLN A 42 -1.30 -2.78 -5.55
CA GLN A 42 -1.55 -1.69 -6.50
C GLN A 42 -1.58 -2.18 -7.94
N GLY A 43 -0.68 -3.09 -8.32
CA GLY A 43 -0.64 -3.64 -9.68
C GLY A 43 -1.78 -4.59 -10.01
N VAL A 44 -2.18 -5.46 -9.06
CA VAL A 44 -3.27 -6.42 -9.29
C VAL A 44 -4.63 -5.74 -9.33
N THR A 45 -4.83 -4.65 -8.58
CA THR A 45 -6.14 -3.97 -8.47
C THR A 45 -6.66 -3.46 -9.83
N SER A 46 -5.78 -3.03 -10.74
CA SER A 46 -6.18 -2.62 -12.08
C SER A 46 -6.40 -3.81 -13.04
N GLY A 47 -5.59 -4.86 -12.94
CA GLY A 47 -5.69 -6.03 -13.83
C GLY A 47 -6.91 -6.91 -13.55
N VAL A 48 -7.26 -7.10 -12.28
CA VAL A 48 -8.38 -7.97 -11.88
C VAL A 48 -9.72 -7.52 -12.46
N LEU A 49 -9.90 -6.22 -12.71
CA LEU A 49 -11.15 -5.66 -13.25
C LEU A 49 -11.44 -6.11 -14.69
N VAL A 50 -10.41 -6.55 -15.42
CA VAL A 50 -10.50 -6.96 -16.83
C VAL A 50 -10.45 -8.49 -16.97
N MET A 51 -10.16 -9.22 -15.89
CA MET A 51 -10.13 -10.69 -15.92
C MET A 51 -11.53 -11.27 -16.13
N ASP A 52 -11.63 -12.27 -17.02
CA ASP A 52 -12.90 -12.96 -17.31
C ASP A 52 -13.59 -13.47 -16.05
N SER A 53 -12.84 -14.07 -15.12
CA SER A 53 -13.38 -14.58 -13.85
C SER A 53 -14.08 -13.49 -13.03
N PHE A 54 -13.51 -12.28 -12.98
CA PHE A 54 -14.11 -11.17 -12.24
C PHE A 54 -15.34 -10.61 -12.97
N ILE A 55 -15.28 -10.54 -14.30
CA ILE A 55 -16.39 -10.13 -15.15
C ILE A 55 -17.57 -11.10 -14.99
N TYR A 56 -17.33 -12.41 -14.98
CA TYR A 56 -18.38 -13.40 -14.76
C TYR A 56 -19.02 -13.31 -13.38
N ASP A 57 -18.24 -13.03 -12.32
CA ASP A 57 -18.77 -12.94 -10.96
C ASP A 57 -19.45 -11.61 -10.61
N TYR A 58 -19.05 -10.50 -11.23
CA TYR A 58 -19.54 -9.17 -10.87
C TYR A 58 -20.22 -8.40 -12.00
N CYS A 59 -19.94 -8.69 -13.27
CA CYS A 59 -20.59 -7.98 -14.38
C CYS A 59 -21.76 -8.78 -14.99
N VAL A 60 -21.55 -10.08 -15.25
CA VAL A 60 -22.57 -10.93 -15.88
C VAL A 60 -23.74 -11.14 -14.92
N GLY A 61 -24.97 -10.88 -15.39
CA GLY A 61 -26.18 -10.99 -14.57
C GLY A 61 -26.52 -9.73 -13.75
N TRP A 62 -25.59 -8.78 -13.62
CA TRP A 62 -25.89 -7.47 -13.05
C TRP A 62 -26.74 -6.67 -14.04
N HIS A 63 -27.90 -6.16 -13.62
CA HIS A 63 -28.82 -5.41 -14.50
C HIS A 63 -29.13 -6.11 -15.85
N ASN A 64 -29.07 -7.45 -15.89
CA ASN A 64 -29.24 -8.28 -17.08
C ASN A 64 -28.18 -8.06 -18.19
N PHE A 65 -26.96 -7.68 -17.80
CA PHE A 65 -25.83 -7.59 -18.73
C PHE A 65 -25.35 -8.97 -19.19
N THR A 66 -25.05 -9.07 -20.49
CA THR A 66 -24.44 -10.26 -21.09
C THR A 66 -22.91 -10.16 -21.07
N TYR A 67 -22.22 -11.29 -21.22
CA TYR A 67 -20.76 -11.31 -21.29
C TYR A 67 -20.22 -10.42 -22.43
N GLU A 68 -20.91 -10.38 -23.58
CA GLU A 68 -20.53 -9.51 -24.70
C GLU A 68 -20.63 -8.02 -24.39
N ASP A 69 -21.52 -7.61 -23.48
CA ASP A 69 -21.64 -6.21 -23.04
C ASP A 69 -20.48 -5.81 -22.12
N CYS A 70 -20.01 -6.74 -21.30
CA CYS A 70 -18.95 -6.52 -20.31
C CYS A 70 -17.52 -6.57 -20.90
N THR A 71 -17.34 -7.21 -22.06
CA THR A 71 -16.04 -7.38 -22.73
C THR A 71 -15.86 -6.43 -23.92
N ARG A 72 -16.76 -5.44 -24.11
CA ARG A 72 -16.59 -4.42 -25.16
C ARG A 72 -15.39 -3.51 -24.88
N SER A 73 -14.98 -2.74 -25.90
CA SER A 73 -14.00 -1.67 -25.76
C SER A 73 -14.40 -0.70 -24.63
N THR A 74 -13.42 -0.16 -23.90
CA THR A 74 -13.63 0.70 -22.72
C THR A 74 -14.52 1.92 -23.00
N SER A 75 -14.64 2.37 -24.25
CA SER A 75 -15.51 3.45 -24.70
C SER A 75 -17.00 3.11 -24.67
N ASP A 76 -17.35 1.84 -24.82
CA ASP A 76 -18.73 1.36 -25.04
C ASP A 76 -19.23 0.47 -23.89
N LEU A 77 -18.52 0.50 -22.77
CA LEU A 77 -18.88 -0.23 -21.56
C LEU A 77 -20.15 0.35 -20.93
N PRO A 78 -21.04 -0.48 -20.35
CA PRO A 78 -22.23 -0.01 -19.64
C PRO A 78 -21.87 0.99 -18.54
N GLY A 79 -22.56 2.13 -18.49
CA GLY A 79 -22.28 3.21 -17.53
C GLY A 79 -22.33 2.77 -16.05
N GLU A 80 -23.18 1.79 -15.74
CA GLU A 80 -23.29 1.19 -14.40
C GLU A 80 -22.02 0.40 -14.03
N TRP A 81 -21.46 -0.37 -14.96
CA TRP A 81 -20.22 -1.13 -14.74
C TRP A 81 -19.01 -0.20 -14.63
N THR A 82 -18.94 0.83 -15.48
CA THR A 82 -17.91 1.86 -15.37
C THR A 82 -18.01 2.59 -14.04
N SER A 83 -19.21 2.93 -13.59
CA SER A 83 -19.42 3.56 -12.28
C SER A 83 -18.97 2.63 -11.15
N PHE A 84 -19.26 1.34 -11.23
CA PHE A 84 -18.81 0.34 -10.25
C PHE A 84 -17.28 0.25 -10.17
N THR A 85 -16.59 0.11 -11.31
CA THR A 85 -15.12 0.01 -11.36
C THR A 85 -14.43 1.29 -10.89
N VAL A 86 -15.00 2.47 -11.18
CA VAL A 86 -14.51 3.75 -10.66
C VAL A 86 -14.68 3.80 -9.14
N TRP A 87 -15.89 3.53 -8.62
CA TRP A 87 -16.14 3.53 -7.19
C TRP A 87 -15.31 2.50 -6.43
N TYR A 88 -15.02 1.35 -7.03
CA TYR A 88 -14.14 0.33 -6.49
C TYR A 88 -12.73 0.87 -6.22
N ASN A 89 -12.15 1.58 -7.19
CA ASN A 89 -10.84 2.23 -7.02
C ASN A 89 -10.92 3.43 -6.05
N MET A 90 -12.00 4.20 -6.09
CA MET A 90 -12.16 5.36 -5.20
C MET A 90 -12.35 4.96 -3.73
N ALA A 91 -13.10 3.89 -3.46
CA ALA A 91 -13.31 3.34 -2.13
C ALA A 91 -11.99 2.88 -1.50
N TYR A 92 -11.13 2.23 -2.28
CA TYR A 92 -9.77 1.87 -1.87
C TYR A 92 -8.93 3.10 -1.53
N ASN A 93 -8.88 4.10 -2.40
CA ASN A 93 -8.13 5.34 -2.17
C ASN A 93 -8.65 6.14 -0.97
N LEU A 94 -9.96 6.15 -0.75
CA LEU A 94 -10.57 6.77 0.44
C LEU A 94 -10.14 6.03 1.71
N GLY A 95 -10.11 4.70 1.68
CA GLY A 95 -9.54 3.88 2.74
C GLY A 95 -8.07 4.23 3.01
N CYS A 96 -7.25 4.37 1.96
CA CYS A 96 -5.85 4.77 2.06
C CYS A 96 -5.67 6.15 2.70
N LEU A 97 -6.49 7.14 2.31
CA LEU A 97 -6.44 8.49 2.89
C LEU A 97 -6.68 8.46 4.40
N VAL A 98 -7.76 7.79 4.83
CA VAL A 98 -8.13 7.68 6.24
C VAL A 98 -7.10 6.83 7.00
N GLY A 99 -6.57 5.78 6.36
CA GLY A 99 -5.51 4.91 6.86
C GLY A 99 -4.20 5.63 7.13
N ALA A 100 -3.78 6.49 6.23
CA ALA A 100 -2.59 7.31 6.42
C ALA A 100 -2.77 8.31 7.57
N PHE A 101 -3.93 8.96 7.66
CA PHE A 101 -4.20 9.95 8.71
C PHE A 101 -4.27 9.32 10.10
N LEU A 102 -5.08 8.26 10.27
CA LEU A 102 -5.19 7.56 11.55
C LEU A 102 -3.92 6.77 11.89
N GLY A 103 -3.26 6.20 10.89
CA GLY A 103 -1.99 5.50 11.04
C GLY A 103 -0.90 6.40 11.62
N GLY A 104 -0.82 7.66 11.18
CA GLY A 104 0.15 8.63 11.73
C GLY A 104 -0.05 8.85 13.23
N PHE A 105 -1.30 9.05 13.66
CA PHE A 105 -1.63 9.19 15.09
C PHE A 105 -1.28 7.92 15.88
N ILE A 106 -1.53 6.74 15.32
CA ILE A 106 -1.17 5.46 15.94
C ILE A 106 0.35 5.31 16.03
N ALA A 107 1.11 5.72 15.01
CA ALA A 107 2.57 5.66 14.99
C ALA A 107 3.22 6.52 16.06
N ASP A 108 2.64 7.67 16.38
CA ASP A 108 3.13 8.55 17.43
C ASP A 108 2.80 8.03 18.83
N ARG A 109 1.66 7.34 19.01
CA ARG A 109 1.23 6.84 20.32
C ARG A 109 1.76 5.45 20.67
N PHE A 110 1.73 4.51 19.73
CA PHE A 110 2.08 3.10 19.92
C PHE A 110 3.45 2.72 19.33
N GLY A 111 4.10 3.65 18.64
CA GLY A 111 5.40 3.43 18.01
C GLY A 111 5.31 2.76 16.64
N ARG A 112 6.42 2.80 15.91
CA ARG A 112 6.46 2.48 14.46
C ARG A 112 6.24 0.99 14.17
N ARG A 113 6.81 0.11 15.00
CA ARG A 113 6.68 -1.35 14.82
C ARG A 113 5.24 -1.83 14.96
N ALA A 114 4.52 -1.33 15.97
CA ALA A 114 3.12 -1.69 16.19
C ALA A 114 2.23 -1.21 15.03
N THR A 115 2.52 -0.03 14.47
CA THR A 115 1.83 0.52 13.30
C THR A 115 2.04 -0.30 12.04
N ILE A 116 3.27 -0.75 11.77
CA ILE A 116 3.55 -1.63 10.61
C ILE A 116 2.82 -2.96 10.76
N PHE A 117 2.79 -3.53 11.96
CA PHE A 117 2.11 -4.79 12.22
C PHE A 117 0.59 -4.68 12.08
N SER A 118 -0.02 -3.61 12.59
CA SER A 118 -1.46 -3.36 12.43
C SER A 118 -1.83 -3.12 10.97
N ALA A 119 -0.99 -2.39 10.21
CA ALA A 119 -1.14 -2.20 8.77
C ALA A 119 -1.19 -3.55 8.03
N GLY A 120 -0.27 -4.46 8.34
CA GLY A 120 -0.23 -5.81 7.79
C GLY A 120 -1.47 -6.64 8.12
N MET A 121 -1.95 -6.60 9.37
CA MET A 121 -3.18 -7.31 9.76
C MET A 121 -4.41 -6.80 9.00
N LEU A 122 -4.55 -5.48 8.86
CA LEU A 122 -5.65 -4.85 8.13
C LEU A 122 -5.58 -5.17 6.64
N PHE A 123 -4.38 -5.16 6.06
CA PHE A 123 -4.16 -5.56 4.66
C PHE A 123 -4.53 -7.02 4.41
N CYS A 124 -4.03 -7.94 5.25
CA CYS A 124 -4.36 -9.36 5.13
C CYS A 124 -5.86 -9.62 5.33
N GLY A 125 -6.47 -9.02 6.34
CA GLY A 125 -7.91 -9.15 6.60
C GLY A 125 -8.77 -8.60 5.46
N GLY A 126 -8.43 -7.42 4.93
CA GLY A 126 -9.10 -6.83 3.78
C GLY A 126 -8.95 -7.67 2.51
N THR A 127 -7.74 -8.15 2.22
CA THR A 127 -7.48 -9.00 1.05
C THR A 127 -8.23 -10.33 1.14
N CYS A 128 -8.22 -10.98 2.30
CA CYS A 128 -9.03 -12.19 2.53
C CYS A 128 -10.52 -11.92 2.28
N TRP A 129 -11.04 -10.77 2.74
CA TRP A 129 -12.43 -10.40 2.48
C TRP A 129 -12.71 -10.26 0.98
N VAL A 130 -11.84 -9.55 0.24
CA VAL A 130 -11.98 -9.42 -1.22
C VAL A 130 -12.00 -10.79 -1.90
N CYS A 131 -11.14 -11.73 -1.49
CA CYS A 131 -11.07 -13.07 -2.08
C CYS A 131 -12.28 -13.98 -1.73
N PHE A 132 -12.84 -13.87 -0.52
CA PHE A 132 -13.96 -14.71 -0.07
C PHE A 132 -15.34 -14.09 -0.33
N ASN A 133 -15.40 -12.93 -0.97
CA ASN A 133 -16.67 -12.26 -1.19
C ASN A 133 -17.56 -13.03 -2.17
N LYS A 134 -18.88 -13.00 -1.93
CA LYS A 134 -19.85 -13.70 -2.77
C LYS A 134 -20.01 -12.98 -4.11
N SER A 135 -20.20 -13.78 -5.16
CA SER A 135 -20.58 -13.32 -6.51
C SER A 135 -21.77 -12.35 -6.43
N GLN A 136 -21.74 -11.27 -7.24
CA GLN A 136 -22.73 -10.19 -7.29
C GLN A 136 -22.90 -9.33 -6.01
N ALA A 137 -22.03 -9.47 -4.99
CA ALA A 137 -22.11 -8.65 -3.77
C ALA A 137 -21.26 -7.37 -3.87
N HIS A 138 -21.67 -6.41 -4.70
CA HIS A 138 -20.93 -5.18 -4.99
C HIS A 138 -20.69 -4.30 -3.76
N THR A 139 -21.69 -4.14 -2.88
CA THR A 139 -21.56 -3.34 -1.66
C THR A 139 -20.51 -3.92 -0.70
N LEU A 140 -20.46 -5.26 -0.58
CA LEU A 140 -19.46 -5.93 0.26
C LEU A 140 -18.05 -5.77 -0.32
N MET A 141 -17.91 -5.75 -1.65
CA MET A 141 -16.62 -5.44 -2.29
C MET A 141 -16.13 -4.03 -1.95
N TYR A 142 -17.00 -3.02 -1.95
CA TYR A 142 -16.60 -1.66 -1.59
C TYR A 142 -16.12 -1.56 -0.14
N ILE A 143 -16.82 -2.21 0.79
CA ILE A 143 -16.43 -2.21 2.21
C ILE A 143 -15.09 -2.93 2.38
N ALA A 144 -14.91 -4.09 1.72
CA ALA A 144 -13.65 -4.83 1.74
C ALA A 144 -12.49 -3.96 1.23
N ARG A 145 -12.70 -3.20 0.15
CA ARG A 145 -11.70 -2.28 -0.42
C ARG A 145 -11.36 -1.11 0.50
N ILE A 146 -12.33 -0.57 1.24
CA ILE A 146 -12.06 0.47 2.25
C ILE A 146 -11.18 -0.08 3.37
N ILE A 147 -11.49 -1.28 3.89
CA ILE A 147 -10.73 -1.92 4.97
C ILE A 147 -9.31 -2.26 4.50
N GLN A 148 -9.18 -2.84 3.30
CA GLN A 148 -7.90 -3.13 2.69
C GLN A 148 -7.08 -1.85 2.49
N GLY A 149 -7.71 -0.80 1.95
CA GLY A 149 -7.12 0.52 1.77
C GLY A 149 -6.64 1.14 3.08
N PHE A 150 -7.34 0.93 4.19
CA PHE A 150 -6.91 1.41 5.50
C PHE A 150 -5.54 0.83 5.93
N GLY A 151 -5.35 -0.49 5.73
CA GLY A 151 -4.07 -1.15 5.96
C GLY A 151 -2.98 -0.63 5.02
N VAL A 152 -3.30 -0.49 3.74
CA VAL A 152 -2.37 -0.01 2.73
C VAL A 152 -1.92 1.43 3.02
N GLY A 153 -2.86 2.36 3.21
CA GLY A 153 -2.53 3.76 3.52
C GLY A 153 -1.67 3.91 4.77
N ASN A 154 -1.90 3.08 5.78
CA ASN A 154 -1.06 3.04 6.97
C ASN A 154 0.37 2.54 6.65
N SER A 155 0.51 1.51 5.82
CA SER A 155 1.82 0.99 5.40
C SER A 155 2.63 1.98 4.55
N SER A 156 1.96 2.77 3.70
CA SER A 156 2.59 3.66 2.72
C SER A 156 3.47 4.76 3.33
N PHE A 157 3.13 5.24 4.54
CA PHE A 157 3.96 6.21 5.24
C PHE A 157 4.84 5.55 6.32
N SER A 158 4.34 4.50 6.99
CA SER A 158 5.02 3.91 8.15
C SER A 158 6.27 3.12 7.77
N LEU A 159 6.28 2.43 6.62
CA LEU A 159 7.44 1.68 6.14
C LEU A 159 8.63 2.60 5.79
N PRO A 160 8.48 3.64 4.94
CA PRO A 160 9.55 4.60 4.68
C PRO A 160 10.01 5.34 5.93
N LEU A 161 9.08 5.71 6.82
CA LEU A 161 9.40 6.41 8.06
C LEU A 161 10.25 5.53 8.99
N PHE A 162 9.86 4.27 9.17
CA PHE A 162 10.64 3.31 9.96
C PHE A 162 12.02 3.07 9.35
N GLY A 163 12.11 2.94 8.02
CA GLY A 163 13.39 2.83 7.32
C GLY A 163 14.28 4.05 7.55
N ALA A 164 13.72 5.25 7.48
CA ALA A 164 14.45 6.49 7.75
C ALA A 164 14.94 6.55 9.20
N GLU A 165 14.12 6.17 10.19
CA GLU A 165 14.50 6.18 11.61
C GLU A 165 15.57 5.14 11.96
N MET A 166 15.58 3.98 11.30
CA MET A 166 16.54 2.90 11.55
C MET A 166 17.85 3.03 10.76
N ALA A 167 17.84 3.75 9.63
CA ALA A 167 18.98 3.81 8.75
C ALA A 167 20.13 4.65 9.33
N PRO A 168 21.40 4.19 9.21
CA PRO A 168 22.55 4.97 9.63
C PRO A 168 22.69 6.24 8.78
N LYS A 169 23.21 7.31 9.40
CA LYS A 169 23.28 8.66 8.82
C LYS A 169 23.88 8.73 7.41
N GLU A 170 24.90 7.92 7.12
CA GLU A 170 25.57 7.91 5.81
C GLU A 170 24.77 7.18 4.71
N LEU A 171 23.92 6.20 5.06
CA LEU A 171 23.25 5.32 4.09
C LEU A 171 21.73 5.53 4.02
N ARG A 172 21.18 6.49 4.79
CA ARG A 172 19.73 6.76 4.86
C ARG A 172 19.08 6.97 3.49
N GLY A 173 19.75 7.69 2.59
CA GLY A 173 19.25 7.92 1.23
C GLY A 173 19.19 6.63 0.39
N MET A 174 20.25 5.83 0.43
CA MET A 174 20.34 4.57 -0.31
C MET A 174 19.30 3.54 0.17
N LEU A 175 19.13 3.40 1.48
CA LEU A 175 18.17 2.48 2.10
C LEU A 175 16.72 2.88 1.80
N SER A 176 16.41 4.18 1.81
CA SER A 176 15.10 4.69 1.39
C SER A 176 14.83 4.42 -0.11
N GLY A 177 15.83 4.63 -0.97
CA GLY A 177 15.74 4.26 -2.38
C GLY A 177 15.48 2.77 -2.59
N PHE A 178 16.12 1.91 -1.81
CA PHE A 178 15.91 0.46 -1.86
C PHE A 178 14.47 0.06 -1.48
N MET A 179 13.87 0.71 -0.48
CA MET A 179 12.45 0.52 -0.15
C MET A 179 11.54 0.83 -1.35
N GLN A 180 11.77 1.96 -2.01
CA GLN A 180 10.98 2.35 -3.19
C GLN A 180 11.18 1.39 -4.37
N MET A 181 12.42 0.92 -4.61
CA MET A 181 12.69 -0.10 -5.63
C MET A 181 11.91 -1.38 -5.38
N THR A 182 11.77 -1.78 -4.12
CA THR A 182 11.02 -2.97 -3.72
C THR A 182 9.53 -2.85 -4.04
N VAL A 183 8.95 -1.64 -3.93
CA VAL A 183 7.58 -1.34 -4.39
C VAL A 183 7.45 -1.49 -5.91
N VAL A 184 8.40 -0.95 -6.66
CA VAL A 184 8.38 -1.05 -8.14
C VAL A 184 8.52 -2.51 -8.59
N ILE A 185 9.34 -3.32 -7.90
CA ILE A 185 9.43 -4.76 -8.16
C ILE A 185 8.09 -5.46 -7.92
N GLY A 186 7.39 -5.11 -6.83
CA GLY A 186 6.04 -5.64 -6.57
C GLY A 186 5.04 -5.31 -7.69
N LEU A 187 5.05 -4.06 -8.15
CA LEU A 187 4.22 -3.61 -9.27
C LEU A 187 4.56 -4.35 -10.58
N PHE A 188 5.85 -4.55 -10.86
CA PHE A 188 6.30 -5.32 -12.02
C PHE A 188 5.80 -6.76 -11.95
N LEU A 189 5.95 -7.44 -10.81
CA LEU A 189 5.48 -8.81 -10.61
C LEU A 189 3.96 -8.94 -10.83
N ALA A 190 3.18 -7.98 -10.34
CA ALA A 190 1.73 -7.97 -10.56
C ALA A 190 1.38 -7.85 -12.06
N ASN A 191 2.08 -6.99 -12.80
CA ASN A 191 1.85 -6.86 -14.24
C ASN A 191 2.27 -8.11 -15.02
N VAL A 192 3.32 -8.82 -14.59
CA VAL A 192 3.70 -10.10 -15.18
C VAL A 192 2.64 -11.17 -14.96
N VAL A 193 1.96 -11.17 -13.79
CA VAL A 193 0.86 -12.10 -13.49
C VAL A 193 -0.44 -11.72 -14.21
N ASN A 194 -0.64 -10.44 -14.52
CA ASN A 194 -1.83 -9.95 -15.22
C ASN A 194 -1.80 -10.15 -16.75
N ILE A 195 -0.65 -10.55 -17.32
CA ILE A 195 -0.51 -10.95 -18.73
C ILE A 195 -1.13 -12.34 -18.94
#